data_AF-A0A022RFP2-F1
#
_entry.id   AF-A0A022RFP2-F1
#
_cell.length_a   1.000
_cell.length_b   1.000
_cell.length_c   1.000
_cell.angle_alpha   90.00
_cell.angle_beta   90.00
_cell.angle_gamma   90.00
#
_symmetry.space_group_name_H-M   'P 1'
#
loop_
_entity.id
_entity.type
_entity.pdbx_description
1 polymer ?
#
loop_
_entity_poly.entity_id
_entity_poly.type
_entity_poly.pdbx_seq_one_letter_code
_entity_poly.pdbx_strand_id
1 'polypeptide(L)'
;MRISSAANVAAVVLLLAFIALGSAKKSGDVKDLQIGVKYKPKVCEVQAHKGDSVKVHYRGKLTDGTVYDSSFERGDPIEFELGSGQVIKGWDQGLLGMCLGEKRKLKIPSKLGYGDQGSPPTIPGGAALVFDTELVGVNGKTLNAENDDEKSEDNEL
;
A
#
# COMPACT_ATOMS: atom_id res chain seq x y z
N MET A 1 -38.95 61.37 -37.72
CA MET A 1 -37.78 60.55 -38.09
C MET A 1 -37.69 59.42 -37.07
N ARG A 2 -38.18 58.22 -37.42
CA ARG A 2 -38.10 56.98 -36.61
C ARG A 2 -37.18 56.00 -37.33
N ILE A 3 -36.35 55.28 -36.59
CA ILE A 3 -35.75 53.92 -36.73
C ILE A 3 -34.71 53.86 -35.58
N SER A 4 -35.01 53.28 -34.41
CA SER A 4 -34.96 51.85 -34.01
C SER A 4 -33.56 51.23 -33.91
N SER A 5 -33.19 50.92 -32.65
CA SER A 5 -32.46 49.75 -32.10
C SER A 5 -31.59 48.88 -33.02
N ALA A 6 -30.35 48.62 -32.61
CA ALA A 6 -29.69 47.33 -32.81
C ALA A 6 -28.60 47.10 -31.76
N ALA A 7 -28.73 45.97 -31.06
CA ALA A 7 -27.75 45.42 -30.14
C ALA A 7 -26.50 44.94 -30.89
N ASN A 8 -25.31 45.20 -30.35
CA ASN A 8 -24.15 44.37 -30.66
C ASN A 8 -23.99 43.34 -29.55
N VAL A 9 -24.64 42.22 -29.82
CA VAL A 9 -24.44 40.92 -29.22
C VAL A 9 -23.00 40.47 -29.46
N ALA A 10 -22.43 39.82 -28.44
CA ALA A 10 -21.30 38.90 -28.50
C ALA A 10 -19.94 39.45 -28.98
N ALA A 11 -19.00 39.64 -28.05
CA ALA A 11 -17.64 39.10 -28.17
C ALA A 11 -16.75 39.45 -26.96
N VAL A 12 -17.03 38.94 -25.76
CA VAL A 12 -15.96 38.56 -24.82
C VAL A 12 -16.44 37.35 -24.00
N VAL A 13 -16.79 36.27 -24.71
CA VAL A 13 -16.82 34.91 -24.16
C VAL A 13 -15.47 34.28 -24.48
N LEU A 14 -14.41 34.78 -23.86
CA LEU A 14 -13.04 34.26 -23.86
C LEU A 14 -12.39 35.04 -22.70
N LEU A 15 -11.98 34.49 -21.57
CA LEU A 15 -11.24 33.25 -21.38
C LEU A 15 -11.19 32.99 -19.86
N LEU A 16 -12.26 32.50 -19.25
CA LEU A 16 -12.20 31.96 -17.89
C LEU A 16 -12.67 30.50 -17.90
N ALA A 17 -12.21 29.76 -18.91
CA ALA A 17 -11.82 28.39 -18.64
C ALA A 17 -10.55 28.49 -17.77
N PHE A 18 -10.73 28.72 -16.47
CA PHE A 18 -9.83 28.14 -15.49
C PHE A 18 -10.00 26.63 -15.67
N ILE A 19 -9.34 26.11 -16.71
CA ILE A 19 -9.02 24.70 -16.78
C ILE A 19 -8.14 24.54 -15.55
N ALA A 20 -8.74 24.09 -14.46
CA ALA A 20 -8.02 23.39 -13.44
C ALA A 20 -7.45 22.16 -14.15
N LEU A 21 -6.36 22.34 -14.90
CA LEU A 21 -5.33 21.34 -14.98
C LEU A 21 -4.88 21.20 -13.53
N GLY A 22 -5.59 20.36 -12.80
CA GLY A 22 -5.07 19.75 -11.60
C GLY A 22 -3.71 19.25 -12.01
N SER A 23 -2.68 19.96 -11.57
CA SER A 23 -1.31 19.51 -11.73
C SER A 23 -1.29 18.20 -10.96
N ALA A 24 -1.42 17.09 -11.68
CA ALA A 24 -1.21 15.76 -11.15
C ALA A 24 0.18 15.82 -10.54
N LYS A 25 0.23 15.97 -9.21
CA LYS A 25 1.44 16.19 -8.46
C LYS A 25 2.30 14.97 -8.73
N LYS A 26 3.30 15.13 -9.61
CA LYS A 26 4.20 14.06 -10.05
C LYS A 26 4.69 13.36 -8.79
N SER A 27 4.18 12.15 -8.59
CA SER A 27 4.51 11.24 -7.50
C SER A 27 6.03 11.26 -7.35
N GLY A 28 6.54 11.84 -6.27
CA GLY A 28 7.97 12.15 -6.16
C GLY A 28 8.82 10.92 -6.43
N ASP A 29 9.79 11.05 -7.34
CA ASP A 29 10.57 9.96 -7.95
C ASP A 29 11.08 8.94 -6.90
N VAL A 30 10.32 7.88 -6.66
CA VAL A 30 10.80 6.72 -5.91
C VAL A 30 11.60 5.91 -6.90
N LYS A 31 12.92 5.94 -6.79
CA LYS A 31 13.80 5.21 -7.71
C LYS A 31 14.07 3.80 -7.23
N ASP A 32 14.13 3.59 -5.92
CA ASP A 32 14.51 2.33 -5.31
C ASP A 32 13.54 1.95 -4.19
N LEU A 33 13.49 0.66 -3.85
CA LEU A 33 12.69 0.16 -2.74
C LEU A 33 13.19 0.77 -1.43
N GLN A 34 12.29 1.40 -0.69
CA GLN A 34 12.58 1.95 0.64
C GLN A 34 11.83 1.13 1.69
N ILE A 35 12.56 0.61 2.67
CA ILE A 35 12.02 -0.21 3.75
C ILE A 35 12.18 0.56 5.06
N GLY A 36 11.06 0.98 5.66
CA GLY A 36 11.05 1.63 6.97
C GLY A 36 10.41 0.73 8.02
N VAL A 37 11.17 0.27 9.01
CA VAL A 37 10.62 -0.48 10.15
C VAL A 37 9.82 0.49 11.03
N LYS A 38 8.54 0.19 11.27
CA LYS A 38 7.63 0.99 12.10
C LYS A 38 7.52 0.46 13.52
N TYR A 39 7.55 -0.86 13.65
CA TYR A 39 7.56 -1.56 14.92
C TYR A 39 8.28 -2.88 14.71
N LYS A 40 9.09 -3.29 15.67
CA LYS A 40 9.74 -4.59 15.71
C LYS A 40 9.58 -5.17 17.11
N PRO A 41 9.06 -6.40 17.25
CA PRO A 41 9.02 -7.10 18.53
C PRO A 41 10.41 -7.16 19.18
N LYS A 42 10.45 -7.13 20.51
CA LYS A 42 11.71 -7.24 21.27
C LYS A 42 12.38 -8.59 21.06
N VAL A 43 11.57 -9.64 21.00
CA VAL A 43 12.01 -11.02 20.73
C VAL A 43 11.52 -11.39 19.33
N CYS A 44 12.40 -11.96 18.53
CA CYS A 44 12.15 -12.35 17.15
C CYS A 44 12.36 -13.85 16.99
N GLU A 45 11.49 -14.65 17.61
CA GLU A 45 11.62 -16.11 17.57
C GLU A 45 11.24 -16.69 16.21
N VAL A 46 10.25 -16.06 15.57
CA VAL A 46 9.76 -16.44 14.24
C VAL A 46 10.10 -15.32 13.27
N GLN A 47 10.88 -15.66 12.24
CA GLN A 47 11.31 -14.74 11.19
C GLN A 47 10.94 -15.29 9.81
N ALA A 48 10.44 -14.42 8.93
CA ALA A 48 10.08 -14.78 7.57
C ALA A 48 11.30 -14.88 6.65
N HIS A 49 11.41 -16.01 5.97
CA HIS A 49 12.44 -16.34 5.00
C HIS A 49 11.82 -16.62 3.63
N LYS A 50 12.68 -16.66 2.61
CA LYS A 50 12.25 -17.04 1.26
C LYS A 50 11.70 -18.48 1.28
N GLY A 51 10.53 -18.67 0.69
CA GLY A 51 9.83 -19.96 0.63
C GLY A 51 8.84 -20.19 1.78
N ASP A 52 8.81 -19.32 2.80
CA ASP A 52 7.80 -19.41 3.85
C ASP A 52 6.42 -18.99 3.32
N SER A 53 5.37 -19.66 3.79
CA SER A 53 4.01 -19.13 3.68
C SER A 53 3.83 -18.03 4.72
N VAL A 54 3.57 -16.80 4.28
CA VAL A 54 3.42 -15.64 5.16
C VAL A 54 2.01 -15.07 5.09
N LYS A 55 1.50 -14.62 6.24
CA LYS A 55 0.25 -13.87 6.34
C LYS A 55 0.55 -12.42 6.68
N VAL A 56 0.05 -11.49 5.86
CA VAL A 56 0.37 -10.06 6.01
C VAL A 56 -0.91 -9.24 6.00
N HIS A 57 -1.09 -8.41 7.03
CA HIS A 57 -2.02 -7.30 6.94
C HIS A 57 -1.34 -6.10 6.29
N TYR A 58 -2.08 -5.35 5.47
CA TYR A 58 -1.57 -4.20 4.75
C TYR A 58 -2.62 -3.13 4.48
N ARG A 59 -2.11 -1.92 4.22
CA ARG A 59 -2.85 -0.82 3.61
C ARG A 59 -2.00 -0.22 2.48
N GLY A 60 -2.48 -0.35 1.25
CA GLY A 60 -1.85 0.18 0.04
C GLY A 60 -2.38 1.57 -0.31
N LYS A 61 -1.45 2.50 -0.56
CA LYS A 61 -1.74 3.90 -0.89
C LYS A 61 -0.90 4.38 -2.06
N LEU A 62 -1.45 5.29 -2.85
CA LEU A 62 -0.67 6.12 -3.76
C LEU A 62 0.11 7.18 -2.95
N THR A 63 1.10 7.81 -3.56
CA THR A 63 1.94 8.81 -2.88
C THR A 63 1.20 10.09 -2.50
N ASP A 64 0.04 10.35 -3.09
CA ASP A 64 -0.86 11.44 -2.69
C ASP A 64 -1.69 11.11 -1.45
N GLY A 65 -1.60 9.87 -0.95
CA GLY A 65 -2.33 9.38 0.22
C GLY A 65 -3.60 8.59 -0.12
N THR A 66 -4.04 8.55 -1.38
CA THR A 66 -5.22 7.81 -1.81
C THR A 66 -5.05 6.33 -1.51
N VAL A 67 -5.89 5.78 -0.62
CA VAL A 67 -5.95 4.34 -0.35
C VAL A 67 -6.65 3.66 -1.51
N TYR A 68 -6.03 2.64 -2.08
CA TYR A 68 -6.65 1.82 -3.15
C TYR A 68 -6.98 0.40 -2.69
N ASP A 69 -6.35 -0.08 -1.61
CA ASP A 69 -6.58 -1.42 -1.07
C ASP A 69 -6.14 -1.52 0.41
N SER A 70 -6.84 -2.33 1.20
CA SER A 70 -6.65 -2.45 2.65
C SER A 70 -7.19 -3.79 3.15
N SER A 71 -6.32 -4.66 3.64
CA SER A 71 -6.76 -5.92 4.28
C SER A 71 -7.41 -5.66 5.64
N PHE A 72 -7.02 -4.60 6.33
CA PHE A 72 -7.56 -4.24 7.65
C PHE A 72 -9.06 -3.97 7.59
N GLU A 73 -9.54 -3.40 6.49
CA GLU A 73 -10.98 -3.12 6.28
C GLU A 73 -11.78 -4.39 5.98
N ARG A 74 -11.14 -5.41 5.40
CA ARG A 74 -11.76 -6.73 5.16
C ARG A 74 -11.66 -7.66 6.37
N GLY A 75 -10.74 -7.39 7.29
CA GLY A 75 -10.45 -8.28 8.43
C GLY A 75 -9.68 -9.56 8.04
N ASP A 76 -9.23 -9.68 6.79
CA ASP A 76 -8.60 -10.90 6.26
C ASP A 76 -7.20 -10.59 5.69
N PRO A 77 -6.10 -11.09 6.30
CA PRO A 77 -4.75 -10.89 5.80
C PRO A 77 -4.53 -11.66 4.49
N ILE A 78 -3.63 -11.16 3.64
CA ILE A 78 -3.22 -11.90 2.45
C ILE A 78 -2.20 -12.98 2.81
N GLU A 79 -2.38 -14.18 2.27
CA GLU A 79 -1.44 -15.30 2.39
C GLU A 79 -0.76 -15.59 1.05
N PHE A 80 0.56 -15.74 1.06
CA PHE A 80 1.36 -16.06 -0.13
C PHE A 80 2.73 -16.64 0.25
N GLU A 81 3.41 -17.28 -0.69
CA GLU A 81 4.77 -17.78 -0.53
C GLU A 81 5.80 -16.65 -0.77
N LEU A 82 6.59 -16.32 0.25
CA LEU A 82 7.50 -15.18 0.21
C LEU A 82 8.68 -15.40 -0.74
N GLY A 83 8.89 -14.48 -1.68
CA GLY A 83 10.03 -14.52 -2.60
C GLY A 83 9.85 -15.48 -3.78
N SER A 84 8.63 -15.95 -4.01
CA SER A 84 8.25 -16.86 -5.10
C SER A 84 7.80 -16.13 -6.38
N GLY A 85 7.57 -14.80 -6.32
CA GLY A 85 6.98 -14.04 -7.42
C GLY A 85 5.46 -14.05 -7.48
N GLN A 86 4.78 -14.57 -6.44
CA GLN A 86 3.30 -14.54 -6.34
C GLN A 86 2.73 -13.13 -6.13
N VAL A 87 3.54 -12.21 -5.59
CA VAL A 87 3.19 -10.81 -5.34
C VAL A 87 4.16 -9.87 -6.07
N ILE A 88 3.91 -8.57 -6.02
CA ILE A 88 4.81 -7.58 -6.61
C ILE A 88 6.23 -7.70 -6.02
N LYS A 89 7.26 -7.49 -6.85
CA LYS A 89 8.67 -7.68 -6.47
C LYS A 89 9.08 -6.88 -5.22
N GLY A 90 8.49 -5.71 -5.01
CA GLY A 90 8.76 -4.90 -3.84
C GLY A 90 8.28 -5.52 -2.52
N TRP A 91 7.26 -6.39 -2.55
CA TRP A 91 6.84 -7.17 -1.39
C TRP A 91 7.79 -8.35 -1.15
N ASP A 92 8.09 -9.12 -2.20
CA ASP A 92 9.04 -10.23 -2.14
C ASP A 92 10.39 -9.81 -1.56
N GLN A 93 10.84 -8.58 -1.86
CA GLN A 93 12.08 -8.02 -1.31
C GLN A 93 11.87 -7.33 0.04
N GLY A 94 10.78 -6.58 0.20
CA GLY A 94 10.55 -5.70 1.33
C GLY A 94 10.18 -6.40 2.64
N LEU A 95 9.64 -7.63 2.54
CA LEU A 95 9.13 -8.40 3.67
C LEU A 95 10.11 -9.46 4.18
N LEU A 96 11.20 -9.71 3.44
CA LEU A 96 12.26 -10.64 3.88
C LEU A 96 12.81 -10.25 5.25
N GLY A 97 12.97 -11.25 6.11
CA GLY A 97 13.55 -11.11 7.43
C GLY A 97 12.67 -10.35 8.42
N MET A 98 11.37 -10.15 8.15
CA MET A 98 10.44 -9.63 9.15
C MET A 98 10.27 -10.63 10.29
N CYS A 99 10.25 -10.13 11.52
CA CYS A 99 9.79 -10.91 12.66
C CYS A 99 8.27 -11.01 12.65
N LEU A 100 7.70 -12.11 13.12
CA LEU A 100 6.27 -12.23 13.37
C LEU A 100 5.84 -11.09 14.32
N GLY A 101 4.90 -10.23 13.89
CA GLY A 101 4.48 -9.02 14.61
C GLY A 101 5.17 -7.74 14.17
N GLU A 102 6.22 -7.82 13.34
CA GLU A 102 6.89 -6.65 12.80
C GLU A 102 5.96 -5.85 11.87
N LYS A 103 6.08 -4.53 11.93
CA LYS A 103 5.38 -3.59 11.05
C LYS A 103 6.38 -2.84 10.21
N ARG A 104 6.15 -2.79 8.89
CA ARG A 104 6.99 -2.04 7.96
C ARG A 104 6.17 -1.08 7.11
N LYS A 105 6.78 0.05 6.77
CA LYS A 105 6.38 0.93 5.69
C LYS A 105 7.26 0.68 4.48
N LEU A 106 6.67 0.22 3.39
CA LEU A 106 7.37 0.03 2.12
C LEU A 106 7.03 1.17 1.16
N LYS A 107 8.04 1.79 0.56
CA LYS A 107 7.86 2.68 -0.58
C LYS A 107 8.43 1.99 -1.81
N ILE A 108 7.56 1.61 -2.74
CA ILE A 108 7.88 0.71 -3.84
C ILE A 108 7.87 1.53 -5.14
N PRO A 109 8.99 1.59 -5.88
CA PRO A 109 9.02 2.23 -7.20
C PRO A 109 8.17 1.45 -8.19
N SER A 110 7.64 2.09 -9.22
CA SER A 110 6.75 1.44 -10.22
C SER A 110 7.36 0.16 -10.80
N LYS A 111 8.67 0.16 -11.11
CA LYS A 111 9.42 -0.99 -11.63
C LYS A 111 9.41 -2.24 -10.73
N LEU A 112 9.13 -2.07 -9.44
CA LEU A 112 8.98 -3.17 -8.45
C LEU A 112 7.51 -3.36 -8.00
N GLY A 113 6.60 -2.56 -8.56
CA GLY A 113 5.15 -2.65 -8.41
C GLY A 113 4.50 -3.07 -9.75
N TYR A 114 3.60 -2.23 -10.26
CA TYR A 114 2.82 -2.50 -11.47
C TYR A 114 3.41 -1.90 -12.77
N GLY A 115 4.62 -1.36 -12.72
CA GLY A 115 5.33 -0.82 -13.89
C GLY A 115 4.59 0.32 -14.58
N ASP A 116 4.87 0.50 -15.87
CA ASP A 116 4.29 1.57 -16.69
C ASP A 116 2.83 1.31 -17.08
N GLN A 117 2.37 0.06 -16.97
CA GLN A 117 0.97 -0.30 -17.24
C GLN A 117 0.05 0.03 -16.06
N GLY A 118 0.58 0.00 -14.83
CA GLY A 118 -0.24 0.18 -13.63
C GLY A 118 -1.21 -0.99 -13.43
N SER A 119 -2.27 -0.74 -12.66
CA SER A 119 -3.41 -1.65 -12.49
C SER A 119 -4.70 -0.82 -12.53
N PRO A 120 -5.19 -0.50 -13.75
CA PRO A 120 -6.40 0.30 -13.91
C PRO A 120 -7.63 -0.36 -13.25
N PRO A 121 -8.61 0.44 -12.77
CA PRO A 121 -8.66 1.90 -12.81
C PRO A 121 -7.96 2.59 -11.63
N THR A 122 -7.50 1.86 -10.61
CA THR A 122 -7.09 2.43 -9.32
C THR A 122 -5.62 2.80 -9.23
N ILE A 123 -4.75 2.09 -9.93
CA ILE A 123 -3.30 2.32 -9.91
C ILE A 123 -2.85 2.81 -11.30
N PRO A 124 -2.51 4.09 -11.45
CA PRO A 124 -1.99 4.61 -12.71
C PRO A 124 -0.65 3.96 -13.11
N GLY A 125 -0.38 3.94 -14.41
CA GLY A 125 0.94 3.58 -14.93
C GLY A 125 2.05 4.46 -14.36
N GLY A 126 3.19 3.84 -14.03
CA GLY A 126 4.35 4.54 -13.46
C GLY A 126 4.17 4.99 -12.00
N ALA A 127 3.08 4.63 -11.34
CA ALA A 127 2.84 5.00 -9.95
C ALA A 127 3.81 4.30 -8.99
N ALA A 128 4.37 5.06 -8.06
CA ALA A 128 5.00 4.50 -6.87
C ALA A 128 3.94 4.18 -5.81
N LEU A 129 4.16 3.10 -5.07
CA LEU A 129 3.22 2.59 -4.07
C LEU A 129 3.78 2.79 -2.66
N VAL A 130 2.89 3.04 -1.71
CA VAL A 130 3.20 3.10 -0.28
C VAL A 130 2.37 2.05 0.42
N PHE A 131 3.02 1.13 1.13
CA PHE A 131 2.35 0.12 1.94
C PHE A 131 2.71 0.30 3.40
N ASP A 132 1.70 0.31 4.27
CA ASP A 132 1.85 0.00 5.69
C ASP A 132 1.54 -1.49 5.85
N THR A 133 2.45 -2.29 6.40
CA THR A 133 2.37 -3.77 6.48
C THR A 133 2.60 -4.28 7.89
N GLU A 134 2.03 -5.43 8.22
CA GLU A 134 2.17 -6.15 9.49
C GLU A 134 2.25 -7.65 9.19
N LEU A 135 3.34 -8.31 9.58
CA LEU A 135 3.49 -9.76 9.42
C LEU A 135 2.73 -10.46 10.56
N VAL A 136 1.63 -11.13 10.26
CA VAL A 136 0.74 -11.75 11.24
C VAL A 136 0.82 -13.28 11.28
N GLY A 137 1.52 -13.91 10.34
CA GLY A 137 1.80 -15.34 10.38
C GLY A 137 2.95 -15.78 9.49
N VAL A 138 3.58 -16.90 9.88
CA VAL A 138 4.66 -17.57 9.15
C VAL A 138 4.50 -19.08 9.32
N ASN A 139 4.36 -19.83 8.22
CA ASN A 139 4.25 -21.30 8.20
C ASN A 139 3.23 -21.86 9.21
N GLY A 140 2.06 -21.22 9.31
CA GLY A 140 0.98 -21.61 10.22
C GLY A 140 1.09 -21.07 11.65
N LYS A 141 2.24 -20.54 12.08
CA LYS A 141 2.35 -19.78 13.34
C LYS A 141 1.70 -18.41 13.16
N THR A 142 0.88 -17.96 14.11
CA THR A 142 0.15 -16.70 14.03
C THR A 142 0.26 -15.90 15.32
N LEU A 143 0.19 -14.56 15.21
CA LEU A 143 0.37 -13.65 16.34
C LEU A 143 -0.63 -13.82 17.50
N ASN A 144 -1.78 -14.44 17.25
CA ASN A 144 -2.82 -14.61 18.27
C ASN A 144 -2.79 -15.99 18.94
N ALA A 145 -1.97 -16.92 18.44
CA ALA A 145 -1.96 -18.30 18.92
C ALA A 145 -0.95 -18.56 20.04
N GLU A 146 -0.11 -17.59 20.42
CA GLU A 146 0.93 -17.76 21.46
C GLU A 146 0.53 -17.14 22.81
N ASN A 147 -0.71 -16.66 22.99
CA ASN A 147 -1.21 -16.15 24.28
C ASN A 147 -2.06 -17.16 25.07
N ASP A 148 -2.31 -18.36 24.54
CA ASP A 148 -3.22 -19.34 25.15
C ASP A 148 -2.53 -20.54 25.81
N ASP A 149 -1.20 -20.71 25.63
CA ASP A 149 -0.46 -21.89 26.12
C ASP A 149 0.29 -21.65 27.46
N GLU A 150 0.15 -20.48 28.09
CA GLU A 150 0.78 -20.16 29.40
C GLU A 150 -0.24 -20.03 30.55
N LYS A 151 -1.33 -20.82 30.51
CA LYS A 151 -2.24 -20.98 31.66
C LYS A 151 -2.80 -22.40 31.78
N SER A 152 -1.92 -23.37 31.99
CA SER A 152 -2.34 -24.67 32.54
C SER A 152 -1.17 -25.33 33.25
N GLU A 153 -0.88 -24.96 34.49
CA GLU A 153 -0.16 -25.80 35.48
C GLU A 153 0.01 -25.04 36.80
N ASP A 154 -1.05 -24.97 37.62
CA ASP A 154 -0.98 -24.80 39.08
C ASP A 154 -2.35 -24.47 39.73
N ASN A 155 -3.28 -25.42 39.72
CA ASN A 155 -4.19 -25.56 40.86
C ASN A 155 -4.70 -27.01 41.02
N GLU A 156 -3.78 -27.93 41.31
CA GLU A 156 -4.07 -29.03 42.21
C GLU A 156 -3.28 -28.77 43.50
N LEU A 157 -3.98 -28.37 44.57
CA LEU A 157 -3.92 -28.91 45.93
C LEU A 157 -4.96 -28.20 46.83
#